data_AF-A0A3D3NW16-F1
#
_entry.id   AF-A0A3D3NW16-F1
#
_cell.length_a   1.000
_cell.length_b   1.000
_cell.length_c   1.000
_cell.angle_alpha   90.00
_cell.angle_beta   90.00
_cell.angle_gamma   90.00
#
_symmetry.space_group_name_H-M   'P 1'
#
loop_
_entity.id
_entity.type
_entity.pdbx_description
1 polymer ?
#
loop_
_entity_poly.entity_id
_entity_poly.type
_entity_poly.pdbx_seq_one_letter_code
_entity_poly.pdbx_strand_id
1 'polypeptide(L)'
;FYLNNKVYFKKDDWRKCTAAWIFDEPVHTQDFWAIRHYGREFWNAVAPYPKVNLTYRADISRPQWQRELLDHCVNVEVVSGVLRDYWPRIHRRAEVCGNLYYMYGSANAIGTPNIANAAWCVEAWSLGADGVVPWNTIGKDDAWQTPDELSVLYPTANGPVPSLRLKTFRAGQQLVEYLTQYCAVSGDSRESVMAALRAIPGLSATLVKKNEEDAGKSQFGQDTQPAFEALRMRLGAYLDAKAPAPKDRWHDPRPARPDLKKAREIVPLAVP
;
A
#
# COMPACT_ATOMS: atom_id res chain seq x y z
N PHE A 1 10.76 8.88 7.08
CA PHE A 1 10.12 10.08 7.65
C PHE A 1 8.68 10.13 7.16
N TYR A 2 7.75 10.42 8.07
CA TYR A 2 6.31 10.41 7.83
C TYR A 2 5.66 11.48 8.71
N LEU A 3 4.75 12.26 8.12
CA LEU A 3 3.99 13.30 8.80
C LEU A 3 2.54 12.81 8.97
N ASN A 4 2.13 12.51 10.20
CA ASN A 4 0.84 11.85 10.48
C ASN A 4 -0.26 12.78 11.04
N ASN A 5 0.03 14.07 11.17
CA ASN A 5 -0.87 14.96 11.91
C ASN A 5 -1.96 15.54 11.00
N LYS A 6 -3.17 15.67 11.55
CA LYS A 6 -4.32 16.29 10.86
C LYS A 6 -4.77 17.55 11.61
N VAL A 7 -4.75 18.70 10.94
CA VAL A 7 -5.08 20.01 11.57
C VAL A 7 -6.46 20.02 12.24
N TYR A 8 -7.41 19.26 11.72
CA TYR A 8 -8.78 19.25 12.25
C TYR A 8 -8.90 18.70 13.68
N PHE A 9 -7.88 18.01 14.22
CA PHE A 9 -7.87 17.66 15.66
C PHE A 9 -7.81 18.89 16.57
N LYS A 10 -7.45 20.07 16.05
CA LYS A 10 -7.56 21.35 16.76
C LYS A 10 -9.00 21.78 17.00
N LYS A 11 -9.99 21.21 16.31
CA LYS A 11 -11.41 21.54 16.49
C LYS A 11 -11.87 21.26 17.93
N ASP A 12 -11.29 20.25 18.57
CA ASP A 12 -11.66 19.83 19.93
C ASP A 12 -10.78 20.52 20.99
N ASP A 13 -9.49 20.71 20.72
CA ASP A 13 -8.54 21.42 21.58
C ASP A 13 -7.29 21.79 20.76
N TRP A 14 -6.88 23.08 20.79
CA TRP A 14 -5.72 23.56 20.03
C TRP A 14 -4.41 22.83 20.38
N ARG A 15 -4.30 22.26 21.58
CA ARG A 15 -3.11 21.54 22.08
C ARG A 15 -3.00 20.11 21.56
N LYS A 16 -4.08 19.52 21.02
CA LYS A 16 -4.10 18.13 20.53
C LYS A 16 -3.31 17.92 19.25
N CYS A 17 -3.01 18.99 18.51
CA CYS A 17 -2.30 18.90 17.25
C CYS A 17 -1.48 20.18 17.03
N THR A 18 -0.20 20.03 16.66
CA THR A 18 0.66 21.17 16.33
C THR A 18 0.65 21.51 14.85
N ALA A 19 0.14 20.62 13.98
CA ALA A 19 0.13 20.83 12.54
C ALA A 19 -0.78 21.99 12.12
N ALA A 20 -0.36 22.69 11.06
CA ALA A 20 -1.15 23.73 10.40
C ALA A 20 -1.90 23.20 9.15
N TRP A 21 -1.58 21.98 8.70
CA TRP A 21 -2.17 21.32 7.54
C TRP A 21 -2.59 19.88 7.85
N ILE A 22 -3.25 19.22 6.90
CA ILE A 22 -3.55 17.79 6.96
C ILE A 22 -2.41 17.03 6.28
N PHE A 23 -1.52 16.42 7.06
CA PHE A 23 -0.40 15.65 6.51
C PHE A 23 -0.73 14.17 6.25
N ASP A 24 -1.60 13.60 7.09
CA ASP A 24 -2.17 12.27 6.88
C ASP A 24 -3.49 12.40 6.10
N GLU A 25 -3.58 11.75 4.95
CA GLU A 25 -4.72 11.81 4.02
C GLU A 25 -5.08 13.24 3.58
N PRO A 26 -4.17 13.96 2.89
CA PRO A 26 -4.39 15.35 2.46
C PRO A 26 -5.64 15.47 1.59
N VAL A 27 -6.39 16.56 1.80
CA VAL A 27 -7.69 16.78 1.14
C VAL A 27 -7.72 18.06 0.33
N HIS A 28 -6.91 19.06 0.67
CA HIS A 28 -6.82 20.32 -0.07
C HIS A 28 -5.47 20.46 -0.77
N THR A 29 -5.40 21.30 -1.81
CA THR A 29 -4.16 21.59 -2.54
C THR A 29 -3.05 22.08 -1.61
N GLN A 30 -3.35 22.92 -0.61
CA GLN A 30 -2.35 23.41 0.34
C GLN A 30 -1.73 22.29 1.20
N ASP A 31 -2.48 21.22 1.47
CA ASP A 31 -1.99 20.08 2.24
C ASP A 31 -0.88 19.37 1.44
N PHE A 32 -1.10 19.14 0.14
CA PHE A 32 -0.09 18.58 -0.76
C PHE A 32 1.13 19.49 -0.93
N TRP A 33 0.95 20.82 -0.99
CA TRP A 33 2.06 21.76 -1.01
C TRP A 33 2.91 21.70 0.26
N ALA A 34 2.27 21.60 1.43
CA ALA A 34 2.98 21.46 2.68
C ALA A 34 3.77 20.14 2.73
N ILE A 35 3.16 19.01 2.34
CA ILE A 35 3.84 17.70 2.25
C ILE A 35 5.03 17.79 1.29
N ARG A 36 4.87 18.44 0.13
CA ARG A 36 5.96 18.66 -0.84
C ARG A 36 7.09 19.48 -0.25
N HIS A 37 6.79 20.59 0.43
CA HIS A 37 7.79 21.44 1.06
C HIS A 37 8.66 20.64 2.04
N TYR A 38 8.03 19.96 3.01
CA TYR A 38 8.78 19.15 3.98
C TYR A 38 9.53 17.98 3.36
N GLY A 39 9.03 17.41 2.26
CA GLY A 39 9.75 16.37 1.54
C GLY A 39 11.02 16.88 0.87
N ARG A 40 10.97 18.07 0.26
CA ARG A 40 12.16 18.73 -0.30
C ARG A 40 13.19 19.03 0.78
N GLU A 41 12.75 19.60 1.91
CA GLU A 41 13.63 19.86 3.05
C GLU A 41 14.26 18.58 3.59
N PHE A 42 13.47 17.51 3.72
CA PHE A 42 13.95 16.20 4.14
C PHE A 42 15.07 15.71 3.20
N TRP A 43 14.84 15.68 1.89
CA TRP A 43 15.83 15.21 0.92
C TRP A 43 17.07 16.08 0.82
N ASN A 44 16.93 17.41 0.95
CA ASN A 44 18.05 18.33 1.05
C ASN A 44 18.91 18.03 2.28
N ALA A 45 18.28 17.85 3.45
CA ALA A 45 18.98 17.55 4.70
C ALA A 45 19.71 16.20 4.65
N VAL A 46 19.19 15.22 3.91
CA VAL A 46 19.80 13.88 3.79
C VAL A 46 20.66 13.70 2.54
N ALA A 47 20.86 14.75 1.74
CA ALA A 47 21.71 14.74 0.55
C ALA A 47 23.16 14.28 0.85
N PRO A 48 23.80 14.70 1.97
CA PRO A 48 25.15 14.23 2.31
C PRO A 48 25.27 12.73 2.65
N TYR A 49 24.14 12.02 2.82
CA TYR A 49 24.11 10.61 3.22
C TYR A 49 23.55 9.69 2.11
N PRO A 50 24.20 9.58 0.94
CA PRO A 50 23.66 8.87 -0.22
C PRO A 50 23.59 7.35 -0.05
N LYS A 51 24.36 6.79 0.89
CA LYS A 51 24.37 5.34 1.17
C LYS A 51 23.30 4.89 2.16
N VAL A 52 22.54 5.82 2.73
CA VAL A 52 21.47 5.51 3.68
C VAL A 52 20.15 5.42 2.92
N ASN A 53 19.52 4.25 2.97
CA ASN A 53 18.19 4.04 2.43
C ASN A 53 17.17 4.74 3.31
N LEU A 54 16.53 5.76 2.76
CA LEU A 54 15.58 6.59 3.45
C LEU A 54 14.28 6.65 2.66
N THR A 55 13.19 6.81 3.39
CA THR A 55 11.85 6.89 2.82
C THR A 55 11.19 8.18 3.28
N TYR A 56 10.57 8.91 2.36
CA TYR A 56 9.59 9.95 2.65
C TYR A 56 8.22 9.45 2.17
N ARG A 57 7.38 9.10 3.16
CA ARG A 57 6.12 8.39 2.95
C ARG A 57 4.94 9.32 3.13
N ALA A 58 3.89 9.15 2.33
CA ALA A 58 2.61 9.86 2.47
C ALA A 58 1.41 8.93 2.30
N ASP A 59 0.32 9.27 3.00
CA ASP A 59 -0.95 8.52 2.96
C ASP A 59 -1.92 9.26 2.09
N ILE A 60 -2.34 8.62 1.01
CA ILE A 60 -3.07 9.24 -0.08
C ILE A 60 -4.43 8.55 -0.19
N SER A 61 -5.40 9.06 0.55
CA SER A 61 -6.78 8.58 0.44
C SER A 61 -7.52 9.10 -0.79
N ARG A 62 -7.01 10.18 -1.40
CA ARG A 62 -7.64 10.88 -2.53
C ARG A 62 -6.62 11.12 -3.67
N PRO A 63 -6.11 10.05 -4.30
CA PRO A 63 -5.06 10.14 -5.33
C PRO A 63 -5.47 10.96 -6.55
N GLN A 64 -6.77 11.09 -6.81
CA GLN A 64 -7.31 11.94 -7.87
C GLN A 64 -7.00 13.43 -7.67
N TRP A 65 -6.79 13.87 -6.42
CA TRP A 65 -6.47 15.26 -6.07
C TRP A 65 -4.97 15.54 -5.98
N GLN A 66 -4.13 14.52 -5.77
CA GLN A 66 -2.68 14.65 -5.70
C GLN A 66 -2.07 15.26 -6.97
N ARG A 67 -2.62 14.91 -8.15
CA ARG A 67 -2.06 15.27 -9.47
C ARG A 67 -0.55 14.97 -9.52
N GLU A 68 0.26 15.97 -9.85
CA GLU A 68 1.73 15.92 -9.96
C GLU A 68 2.41 16.56 -8.72
N LEU A 69 1.64 16.95 -7.69
CA LEU A 69 2.15 17.80 -6.61
C LEU A 69 3.24 17.12 -5.77
N LEU A 70 3.21 15.79 -5.69
CA LEU A 70 4.20 15.01 -4.94
C LEU A 70 5.22 14.28 -5.82
N ASP A 71 5.19 14.53 -7.14
CA ASP A 71 6.09 13.87 -8.08
C ASP A 71 7.55 14.16 -7.71
N HIS A 72 8.35 13.09 -7.73
CA HIS A 72 9.74 13.07 -7.30
C HIS A 72 9.99 13.67 -5.91
N CYS A 73 9.01 13.61 -5.01
CA CYS A 73 9.13 14.11 -3.63
C CYS A 73 8.87 13.02 -2.61
N VAL A 74 7.78 12.27 -2.75
CA VAL A 74 7.54 11.03 -1.97
C VAL A 74 8.11 9.86 -2.74
N ASN A 75 8.68 8.88 -2.05
CA ASN A 75 9.14 7.64 -2.67
C ASN A 75 8.38 6.39 -2.18
N VAL A 76 7.47 6.58 -1.20
CA VAL A 76 6.46 5.59 -0.80
C VAL A 76 5.11 6.27 -0.65
N GLU A 77 4.10 5.75 -1.34
CA GLU A 77 2.71 6.17 -1.20
C GLU A 77 1.87 5.03 -0.62
N VAL A 78 1.08 5.29 0.40
CA VAL A 78 0.08 4.35 0.90
C VAL A 78 -1.28 4.85 0.47
N VAL A 79 -1.88 4.17 -0.49
CA VAL A 79 -3.10 4.61 -1.19
C VAL A 79 -4.29 3.86 -0.65
N SER A 80 -5.40 4.55 -0.38
CA SER A 80 -6.63 3.90 0.09
C SER A 80 -7.22 2.91 -0.94
N GLY A 81 -8.35 2.30 -0.57
CA GLY A 81 -9.15 1.47 -1.47
C GLY A 81 -9.52 2.11 -2.82
N VAL A 82 -9.46 3.44 -2.92
CA VAL A 82 -9.66 4.23 -4.17
C VAL A 82 -8.61 3.88 -5.23
N LEU A 83 -7.53 3.19 -4.87
CA LEU A 83 -6.60 2.58 -5.82
C LEU A 83 -7.33 1.77 -6.91
N ARG A 84 -8.41 1.06 -6.60
CA ARG A 84 -9.16 0.26 -7.60
C ARG A 84 -9.65 1.08 -8.79
N ASP A 85 -10.05 2.32 -8.54
CA ASP A 85 -10.63 3.19 -9.57
C ASP A 85 -9.54 3.96 -10.34
N TYR A 86 -8.42 4.28 -9.68
CA TYR A 86 -7.38 5.16 -10.22
C TYR A 86 -6.04 4.48 -10.45
N TRP A 87 -5.96 3.15 -10.35
CA TRP A 87 -4.70 2.40 -10.49
C TRP A 87 -3.91 2.72 -11.76
N PRO A 88 -4.50 2.92 -12.97
CA PRO A 88 -3.67 3.17 -14.16
C PRO A 88 -2.87 4.47 -14.04
N ARG A 89 -3.47 5.48 -13.41
CA ARG A 89 -2.83 6.78 -13.18
C ARG A 89 -1.74 6.67 -12.11
N ILE A 90 -2.04 5.98 -11.01
CA ILE A 90 -1.12 5.81 -9.89
C ILE A 90 0.09 4.98 -10.32
N HIS A 91 -0.16 3.86 -11.00
CA HIS A 91 0.87 2.98 -11.52
C HIS A 91 1.82 3.72 -12.47
N ARG A 92 1.28 4.41 -13.49
CA ARG A 92 2.10 5.20 -14.42
C ARG A 92 2.93 6.26 -13.70
N ARG A 93 2.36 6.95 -12.71
CA ARG A 93 3.11 7.94 -11.91
C ARG A 93 4.23 7.27 -11.13
N ALA A 94 3.96 6.12 -10.51
CA ALA A 94 4.95 5.36 -9.75
C ALA A 94 6.12 4.91 -10.64
N GLU A 95 5.85 4.46 -11.87
CA GLU A 95 6.90 4.13 -12.85
C GLU A 95 7.75 5.34 -13.22
N VAL A 96 7.11 6.48 -13.50
CA VAL A 96 7.82 7.73 -13.86
C VAL A 96 8.66 8.26 -12.70
N CYS A 97 8.13 8.19 -11.48
CA CYS A 97 8.79 8.74 -10.29
C CYS A 97 9.77 7.78 -9.61
N GLY A 98 9.66 6.48 -9.88
CA GLY A 98 10.37 5.43 -9.15
C GLY A 98 9.83 5.19 -7.74
N ASN A 99 8.53 5.42 -7.53
CA ASN A 99 7.89 5.29 -6.21
C ASN A 99 7.44 3.85 -5.98
N LEU A 100 7.49 3.41 -4.73
CA LEU A 100 6.69 2.26 -4.29
C LEU A 100 5.32 2.73 -3.86
N TYR A 101 4.29 1.92 -4.09
CA TYR A 101 2.98 2.19 -3.54
C TYR A 101 2.29 0.96 -2.98
N TYR A 102 1.55 1.17 -1.90
CA TYR A 102 0.87 0.12 -1.16
C TYR A 102 -0.61 0.42 -1.08
N MET A 103 -1.44 -0.63 -1.06
CA MET A 103 -2.87 -0.48 -0.86
C MET A 103 -3.21 -0.56 0.61
N TYR A 104 -3.92 0.44 1.11
CA TYR A 104 -4.42 0.53 2.47
C TYR A 104 -5.88 0.09 2.56
N GLY A 105 -6.22 -0.55 3.68
CA GLY A 105 -7.54 -1.08 3.98
C GLY A 105 -7.50 -1.88 5.28
N SER A 106 -8.57 -2.59 5.62
CA SER A 106 -8.65 -3.40 6.84
C SER A 106 -8.59 -4.90 6.53
N ALA A 107 -8.17 -5.69 7.53
CA ALA A 107 -8.30 -7.15 7.48
C ALA A 107 -9.78 -7.56 7.36
N ASN A 108 -10.02 -8.79 6.90
CA ASN A 108 -11.36 -9.36 6.85
C ASN A 108 -12.01 -9.41 8.24
N ALA A 109 -13.35 -9.32 8.24
CA ALA A 109 -14.12 -9.33 9.47
C ALA A 109 -14.03 -10.69 10.18
N ILE A 110 -14.07 -10.70 11.52
CA ILE A 110 -14.12 -11.92 12.31
C ILE A 110 -15.39 -12.69 11.95
N GLY A 111 -15.26 -14.02 11.80
CA GLY A 111 -16.36 -14.89 11.36
C GLY A 111 -16.56 -14.94 9.85
N THR A 112 -15.75 -14.23 9.06
CA THR A 112 -15.74 -14.34 7.60
C THR A 112 -14.56 -15.17 7.08
N PRO A 113 -14.63 -15.71 5.85
CA PRO A 113 -13.53 -16.47 5.25
C PRO A 113 -12.22 -15.65 5.19
N ASN A 114 -11.14 -16.19 5.75
CA ASN A 114 -9.83 -15.51 5.81
C ASN A 114 -9.10 -15.43 4.47
N ILE A 115 -9.62 -16.07 3.42
CA ILE A 115 -9.08 -16.00 2.06
C ILE A 115 -9.01 -14.56 1.54
N ALA A 116 -9.92 -13.69 2.00
CA ALA A 116 -9.99 -12.29 1.58
C ALA A 116 -8.66 -11.54 1.80
N ASN A 117 -7.93 -11.79 2.88
CA ASN A 117 -6.63 -11.13 3.11
C ASN A 117 -5.56 -11.60 2.11
N ALA A 118 -5.57 -12.90 1.78
CA ALA A 118 -4.62 -13.46 0.82
C ALA A 118 -4.92 -12.97 -0.60
N ALA A 119 -6.20 -12.95 -0.97
CA ALA A 119 -6.68 -12.43 -2.24
C ALA A 119 -6.41 -10.92 -2.39
N TRP A 120 -6.52 -10.15 -1.30
CA TRP A 120 -6.20 -8.72 -1.30
C TRP A 120 -4.74 -8.45 -1.70
N CYS A 121 -3.78 -9.26 -1.24
CA CYS A 121 -2.39 -9.15 -1.67
C CYS A 121 -2.23 -9.34 -3.20
N VAL A 122 -2.91 -10.34 -3.77
CA VAL A 122 -2.85 -10.65 -5.21
C VAL A 122 -3.54 -9.57 -6.02
N GLU A 123 -4.71 -9.12 -5.58
CA GLU A 123 -5.45 -8.03 -6.19
C GLU A 123 -4.60 -6.75 -6.21
N ALA A 124 -4.05 -6.32 -5.07
CA ALA A 124 -3.22 -5.13 -4.99
C ALA A 124 -2.01 -5.22 -5.94
N TRP A 125 -1.35 -6.39 -6.01
CA TRP A 125 -0.27 -6.63 -6.96
C TRP A 125 -0.73 -6.52 -8.42
N SER A 126 -1.94 -7.02 -8.74
CA SER A 126 -2.55 -6.91 -10.06
C SER A 126 -2.91 -5.46 -10.45
N LEU A 127 -2.98 -4.55 -9.48
CA LEU A 127 -3.11 -3.10 -9.65
C LEU A 127 -1.75 -2.38 -9.65
N GLY A 128 -0.66 -3.16 -9.69
CA GLY A 128 0.74 -2.72 -9.73
C GLY A 128 1.32 -2.33 -8.37
N ALA A 129 0.57 -2.44 -7.27
CA ALA A 129 1.07 -2.08 -5.94
C ALA A 129 2.16 -3.05 -5.48
N ASP A 130 3.05 -2.57 -4.64
CA ASP A 130 4.17 -3.32 -4.05
C ASP A 130 3.80 -4.00 -2.73
N GLY A 131 2.55 -3.84 -2.28
CA GLY A 131 1.98 -4.60 -1.19
C GLY A 131 0.69 -4.00 -0.64
N VAL A 132 0.34 -4.46 0.56
CA VAL A 132 -0.85 -4.03 1.31
C VAL A 132 -0.47 -3.55 2.71
N VAL A 133 -1.24 -2.61 3.25
CA VAL A 133 -1.10 -2.07 4.61
C VAL A 133 -2.43 -2.21 5.33
N PRO A 134 -2.64 -3.25 6.16
CA PRO A 134 -3.84 -3.37 6.98
C PRO A 134 -3.88 -2.30 8.09
N TRP A 135 -4.99 -1.56 8.18
CA TRP A 135 -5.23 -0.57 9.22
C TRP A 135 -5.48 -1.22 10.56
N ASN A 136 -4.68 -0.70 11.49
CA ASN A 136 -4.26 -1.23 12.78
C ASN A 136 -4.20 -2.76 12.84
N THR A 137 -3.03 -3.29 13.15
CA THR A 137 -2.79 -4.74 13.25
C THR A 137 -2.62 -5.23 14.68
N ILE A 138 -2.47 -4.33 15.65
CA ILE A 138 -2.24 -4.69 17.05
C ILE A 138 -3.56 -4.50 17.80
N GLY A 139 -4.07 -5.60 18.36
CA GLY A 139 -5.28 -5.58 19.17
C GLY A 139 -5.11 -4.85 20.49
N LYS A 140 -6.23 -4.59 21.16
CA LYS A 140 -6.26 -4.11 22.55
C LYS A 140 -5.94 -5.23 23.55
N ASP A 141 -5.72 -4.87 24.81
CA ASP A 141 -5.41 -5.79 25.90
C ASP A 141 -6.45 -6.92 26.08
N ASP A 142 -7.73 -6.63 25.80
CA ASP A 142 -8.84 -7.58 25.90
C ASP A 142 -9.16 -8.31 24.59
N ALA A 143 -8.36 -8.11 23.53
CA ALA A 143 -8.60 -8.71 22.22
C ALA A 143 -8.53 -10.25 22.21
N TRP A 144 -7.98 -10.86 23.27
CA TRP A 144 -7.96 -12.31 23.44
C TRP A 144 -9.31 -12.88 23.88
N GLN A 145 -10.08 -12.11 24.64
CA GLN A 145 -11.38 -12.49 25.19
C GLN A 145 -12.53 -11.93 24.37
N THR A 146 -12.34 -10.74 23.79
CA THR A 146 -13.34 -10.01 23.02
C THR A 146 -12.91 -9.90 21.55
N PRO A 147 -13.77 -10.24 20.57
CA PRO A 147 -13.46 -10.04 19.16
C PRO A 147 -13.06 -8.60 18.84
N ASP A 148 -11.82 -8.42 18.40
CA ASP A 148 -11.28 -7.14 17.91
C ASP A 148 -10.98 -7.25 16.41
N GLU A 149 -11.78 -6.55 15.61
CA GLU A 149 -11.67 -6.55 14.15
C GLU A 149 -10.31 -6.04 13.66
N LEU A 150 -9.64 -5.18 14.43
CA LEU A 150 -8.32 -4.64 14.10
C LEU A 150 -7.18 -5.58 14.57
N SER A 151 -7.46 -6.58 15.40
CA SER A 151 -6.40 -7.43 15.96
C SER A 151 -5.90 -8.50 14.97
N VAL A 152 -4.85 -8.20 14.22
CA VAL A 152 -4.10 -9.21 13.44
C VAL A 152 -3.04 -9.89 14.33
N LEU A 153 -2.52 -9.16 15.31
CA LEU A 153 -1.61 -9.58 16.36
C LEU A 153 -2.28 -9.31 17.71
N TYR A 154 -2.41 -10.36 18.53
CA TYR A 154 -3.00 -10.25 19.85
C TYR A 154 -1.89 -9.92 20.87
N PRO A 155 -2.00 -8.80 21.62
CA PRO A 155 -1.06 -8.54 22.71
C PRO A 155 -1.29 -9.54 23.84
N THR A 156 -0.21 -10.07 24.42
CA THR A 156 -0.26 -10.88 25.64
C THR A 156 0.92 -10.49 26.54
N ALA A 157 0.86 -10.88 27.82
CA ALA A 157 1.96 -10.66 28.76
C ALA A 157 3.30 -11.31 28.31
N ASN A 158 3.23 -12.34 27.46
CA ASN A 158 4.39 -13.05 26.92
C ASN A 158 4.83 -12.53 25.53
N GLY A 159 4.26 -11.40 25.07
CA GLY A 159 4.49 -10.83 23.75
C GLY A 159 3.34 -11.06 22.77
N PRO A 160 3.47 -10.58 21.52
CA PRO A 160 2.39 -10.65 20.53
C PRO A 160 2.19 -12.07 19.99
N VAL A 161 0.93 -12.52 19.95
CA VAL A 161 0.53 -13.81 19.38
C VAL A 161 -0.09 -13.61 18.00
N PRO A 162 0.35 -14.35 16.96
CA PRO A 162 -0.17 -14.18 15.61
C PRO A 162 -1.56 -14.80 15.43
N SER A 163 -2.45 -14.10 14.72
CA SER A 163 -3.75 -14.63 14.31
C SER A 163 -3.67 -15.53 13.08
N LEU A 164 -4.76 -16.28 12.81
CA LEU A 164 -4.95 -16.94 11.52
C LEU A 164 -5.01 -15.94 10.35
N ARG A 165 -5.52 -14.72 10.60
CA ARG A 165 -5.52 -13.63 9.60
C ARG A 165 -4.11 -13.23 9.19
N LEU A 166 -3.15 -13.22 10.12
CA LEU A 166 -1.74 -12.99 9.77
C LEU A 166 -1.19 -14.09 8.84
N LYS A 167 -1.55 -15.35 9.10
CA LYS A 167 -1.13 -16.47 8.24
C LYS A 167 -1.71 -16.35 6.84
N THR A 168 -2.92 -15.83 6.67
CA THR A 168 -3.49 -15.61 5.33
C THR A 168 -2.85 -14.44 4.59
N PHE A 169 -2.46 -13.35 5.27
CA PHE A 169 -1.61 -12.32 4.66
C PHE A 169 -0.28 -12.91 4.15
N ARG A 170 0.37 -13.76 4.94
CA ARG A 170 1.60 -14.45 4.52
C ARG A 170 1.37 -15.38 3.33
N ALA A 171 0.24 -16.07 3.28
CA ALA A 171 -0.11 -16.91 2.12
C ALA A 171 -0.30 -16.06 0.84
N GLY A 172 -0.92 -14.88 0.96
CA GLY A 172 -1.02 -13.92 -0.14
C GLY A 172 0.35 -13.39 -0.59
N GLN A 173 1.21 -13.01 0.36
CA GLN A 173 2.57 -12.56 0.06
C GLN A 173 3.39 -13.64 -0.67
N GLN A 174 3.29 -14.92 -0.24
CA GLN A 174 3.95 -16.03 -0.93
C GLN A 174 3.48 -16.19 -2.37
N LEU A 175 2.19 -15.99 -2.65
CA LEU A 175 1.68 -16.07 -4.02
C LEU A 175 2.12 -14.87 -4.87
N VAL A 176 2.20 -13.68 -4.28
CA VAL A 176 2.81 -12.50 -4.93
C VAL A 176 4.29 -12.75 -5.27
N GLU A 177 5.01 -13.46 -4.41
CA GLU A 177 6.39 -13.88 -4.69
C GLU A 177 6.44 -14.87 -5.87
N TYR A 178 5.50 -15.82 -5.98
CA TYR A 178 5.40 -16.70 -7.16
C TYR A 178 5.13 -15.91 -8.44
N LEU A 179 4.27 -14.88 -8.39
CA LEU A 179 4.02 -14.01 -9.54
C LEU A 179 5.28 -13.25 -9.96
N THR A 180 6.04 -12.76 -8.99
CA THR A 180 7.30 -12.05 -9.22
C THR A 180 8.34 -12.98 -9.87
N GLN A 181 8.49 -14.20 -9.35
CA GLN A 181 9.35 -15.22 -9.92
C GLN A 181 8.89 -15.63 -11.32
N TYR A 182 7.58 -15.79 -11.52
CA TYR A 182 7.00 -16.12 -12.81
C TYR A 182 7.40 -15.08 -13.87
N CYS A 183 7.21 -13.79 -13.61
CA CYS A 183 7.61 -12.72 -14.55
C CYS A 183 9.09 -12.84 -14.92
N ALA A 184 9.96 -13.04 -13.92
CA ALA A 184 11.40 -13.15 -14.14
C ALA A 184 11.82 -14.42 -14.92
N VAL A 185 11.11 -15.53 -14.74
CA VAL A 185 11.43 -16.83 -15.34
C VAL A 185 10.79 -17.01 -16.71
N SER A 186 9.56 -16.53 -16.91
CA SER A 186 8.87 -16.60 -18.20
C SER A 186 9.34 -15.52 -19.16
N GLY A 187 9.84 -14.39 -18.64
CA GLY A 187 10.14 -13.19 -19.41
C GLY A 187 8.92 -12.31 -19.70
N ASP A 188 7.74 -12.67 -19.18
CA ASP A 188 6.55 -11.83 -19.29
C ASP A 188 6.71 -10.54 -18.48
N SER A 189 6.25 -9.43 -19.05
CA SER A 189 6.23 -8.17 -18.31
C SER A 189 5.21 -8.21 -17.18
N ARG A 190 5.48 -7.45 -16.11
CA ARG A 190 4.57 -7.33 -14.96
C ARG A 190 3.19 -6.86 -15.41
N GLU A 191 3.14 -5.94 -16.37
CA GLU A 191 1.90 -5.36 -16.90
C GLU A 191 1.04 -6.41 -17.62
N SER A 192 1.67 -7.33 -18.36
CA SER A 192 0.99 -8.43 -19.03
C SER A 192 0.38 -9.40 -18.02
N VAL A 193 1.15 -9.79 -17.00
CA VAL A 193 0.69 -10.69 -15.93
C VAL A 193 -0.40 -10.03 -15.08
N MET A 194 -0.25 -8.74 -14.77
CA MET A 194 -1.27 -7.94 -14.11
C MET A 194 -2.60 -7.95 -14.89
N ALA A 195 -2.55 -7.76 -16.22
CA ALA A 195 -3.74 -7.83 -17.06
C ALA A 195 -4.39 -9.22 -17.05
N ALA A 196 -3.57 -10.28 -17.14
CA ALA A 196 -4.05 -11.66 -17.06
C ALA A 196 -4.72 -11.97 -15.71
N LEU A 197 -4.16 -11.49 -14.59
CA LEU A 197 -4.73 -11.69 -13.25
C LEU A 197 -6.07 -10.98 -13.09
N ARG A 198 -6.19 -9.73 -13.55
CA ARG A 198 -7.46 -8.99 -13.48
C ARG A 198 -8.57 -9.62 -14.31
N ALA A 199 -8.21 -10.42 -15.31
CA ALA A 199 -9.17 -11.18 -16.12
C ALA A 199 -9.66 -12.47 -15.43
N ILE A 200 -9.08 -12.89 -14.30
CA ILE A 200 -9.50 -14.08 -13.57
C ILE A 200 -10.73 -13.74 -12.70
N PRO A 201 -11.90 -14.37 -12.94
CA PRO A 201 -13.07 -14.18 -12.09
C PRO A 201 -12.78 -14.57 -10.64
N GLY A 202 -13.30 -13.80 -9.69
CA GLY A 202 -13.11 -14.06 -8.25
C GLY A 202 -11.86 -13.45 -7.62
N LEU A 203 -10.91 -12.90 -8.40
CA LEU A 203 -9.70 -12.23 -7.85
C LEU A 203 -9.79 -10.70 -7.78
N SER A 204 -10.96 -10.14 -8.08
CA SER A 204 -11.24 -8.70 -7.92
C SER A 204 -12.20 -8.49 -6.76
N ALA A 205 -11.93 -7.50 -5.91
CA ALA A 205 -12.80 -7.16 -4.79
C ALA A 205 -13.64 -5.92 -5.08
N THR A 206 -14.72 -5.80 -4.32
CA THR A 206 -15.45 -4.54 -4.15
C THR A 206 -14.98 -3.86 -2.87
N LEU A 207 -14.76 -2.54 -2.92
CA LEU A 207 -14.47 -1.74 -1.73
C LEU A 207 -15.75 -1.49 -0.92
N VAL A 208 -15.72 -1.82 0.37
CA VAL A 208 -16.81 -1.52 1.31
C VAL A 208 -16.32 -0.57 2.39
N LYS A 209 -17.00 0.57 2.55
CA LYS A 209 -16.74 1.58 3.58
C LYS A 209 -18.01 1.90 4.37
N LYS A 210 -17.87 2.21 5.66
CA LYS A 210 -18.94 2.75 6.50
C LYS A 210 -19.11 4.26 6.30
N ASN A 211 -18.00 4.98 6.10
CA ASN A 211 -17.94 6.43 5.86
C ASN A 211 -16.58 6.80 5.23
N GLU A 212 -16.35 8.09 5.00
CA GLU A 212 -15.11 8.60 4.38
C GLU A 212 -13.84 8.44 5.23
N GLU A 213 -13.99 8.35 6.56
CA GLU A 213 -12.88 8.16 7.50
C GLU A 213 -12.58 6.67 7.75
N ASP A 214 -13.43 5.76 7.24
CA ASP A 214 -13.23 4.32 7.32
C ASP A 214 -12.17 3.88 6.30
N ALA A 215 -11.15 3.17 6.79
CA ALA A 215 -10.13 2.51 5.98
C ALA A 215 -10.77 1.61 4.90
N GLY A 216 -11.96 1.09 5.19
CA GLY A 216 -12.70 0.20 4.33
C GLY A 216 -12.11 -1.20 4.30
N LYS A 217 -12.84 -2.13 3.69
CA LYS A 217 -12.41 -3.52 3.54
C LYS A 217 -12.63 -4.01 2.13
N SER A 218 -11.80 -4.94 1.71
CA SER A 218 -11.93 -5.66 0.44
C SER A 218 -12.98 -6.77 0.62
N GLN A 219 -14.09 -6.68 -0.10
CA GLN A 219 -15.10 -7.73 -0.14
C GLN A 219 -14.92 -8.59 -1.39
N PHE A 220 -14.81 -9.89 -1.17
CA PHE A 220 -14.57 -10.91 -2.18
C PHE A 220 -15.77 -11.87 -2.28
N GLY A 221 -16.01 -12.41 -3.47
CA GLY A 221 -17.10 -13.35 -3.75
C GLY A 221 -16.75 -14.80 -3.37
N GLN A 222 -17.73 -15.72 -3.51
CA GLN A 222 -17.54 -17.14 -3.18
C GLN A 222 -16.48 -17.83 -4.06
N ASP A 223 -16.33 -17.38 -5.31
CA ASP A 223 -15.37 -17.96 -6.28
C ASP A 223 -13.90 -17.62 -5.97
N THR A 224 -13.64 -16.74 -5.00
CA THR A 224 -12.30 -16.24 -4.67
C THR A 224 -11.35 -17.35 -4.22
N GLN A 225 -11.83 -18.26 -3.36
CA GLN A 225 -10.98 -19.34 -2.85
C GLN A 225 -10.59 -20.33 -3.95
N PRO A 226 -11.53 -20.88 -4.74
CA PRO A 226 -11.18 -21.70 -5.90
C PRO A 226 -10.21 -21.01 -6.88
N ALA A 227 -10.45 -19.73 -7.18
CA ALA A 227 -9.59 -18.97 -8.10
C ALA A 227 -8.16 -18.78 -7.55
N PHE A 228 -8.03 -18.46 -6.27
CA PHE A 228 -6.73 -18.29 -5.60
C PHE A 228 -5.95 -19.61 -5.56
N GLU A 229 -6.61 -20.71 -5.20
CA GLU A 229 -6.00 -22.04 -5.14
C GLU A 229 -5.56 -22.51 -6.52
N ALA A 230 -6.41 -22.34 -7.54
CA ALA A 230 -6.08 -22.68 -8.93
C ALA A 230 -4.87 -21.87 -9.44
N LEU A 231 -4.83 -20.55 -9.16
CA LEU A 231 -3.68 -19.71 -9.53
C LEU A 231 -2.40 -20.19 -8.84
N ARG A 232 -2.46 -20.45 -7.53
CA ARG A 232 -1.31 -20.93 -6.74
C ARG A 232 -0.77 -22.24 -7.29
N MET A 233 -1.64 -23.19 -7.60
CA MET A 233 -1.22 -24.49 -8.13
C MET A 233 -0.60 -24.37 -9.52
N ARG A 234 -1.17 -23.54 -10.41
CA ARG A 234 -0.63 -23.31 -11.75
C ARG A 234 0.76 -22.66 -11.73
N LEU A 235 0.92 -21.60 -10.93
CA LEU A 235 2.22 -20.94 -10.78
C LEU A 235 3.25 -21.84 -10.10
N GLY A 236 2.84 -22.55 -9.04
CA GLY A 236 3.70 -23.50 -8.35
C GLY A 236 4.21 -24.60 -9.27
N ALA A 237 3.32 -25.24 -10.05
CA ALA A 237 3.71 -26.27 -11.00
C ALA A 237 4.64 -25.74 -12.10
N TYR A 238 4.40 -24.52 -12.60
CA TYR A 238 5.29 -23.89 -13.59
C TYR A 238 6.68 -23.64 -13.00
N LEU A 239 6.76 -23.03 -11.82
CA LEU A 239 8.02 -22.68 -11.18
C LEU A 239 8.81 -23.91 -10.75
N ASP A 240 8.12 -24.95 -10.27
CA ASP A 240 8.74 -26.24 -9.93
C ASP A 240 9.38 -26.89 -11.17
N ALA A 241 8.65 -26.93 -12.29
CA ALA A 241 9.16 -27.47 -13.56
C ALA A 241 10.36 -26.67 -14.12
N LYS A 242 10.42 -25.36 -13.85
CA LYS A 242 11.54 -24.49 -14.25
C LYS A 242 12.72 -24.54 -13.29
N ALA A 243 12.47 -24.90 -12.03
CA ALA A 243 13.45 -24.98 -10.94
C ALA A 243 14.44 -23.79 -10.94
N PRO A 244 13.96 -22.52 -10.85
CA PRO A 244 14.85 -21.38 -10.88
C PRO A 244 15.83 -21.41 -9.69
N ALA A 245 17.08 -21.05 -9.95
CA ALA A 245 18.08 -20.96 -8.89
C ALA A 245 17.63 -20.01 -7.77
N PRO A 246 17.87 -20.34 -6.48
CA PRO A 246 17.52 -19.46 -5.38
C PRO A 246 18.18 -18.07 -5.52
N LYS A 247 17.45 -17.04 -5.10
CA LYS A 247 17.93 -15.66 -5.02
C LYS A 247 17.55 -15.07 -3.67
N ASP A 248 18.40 -14.17 -3.16
CA ASP A 248 18.10 -13.43 -1.93
C ASP A 248 16.84 -12.56 -2.07
N ARG A 249 16.58 -12.04 -3.28
CA ARG A 249 15.37 -11.29 -3.62
C ARG A 249 15.07 -11.36 -5.11
N TRP A 250 13.80 -11.52 -5.47
CA TRP A 250 13.32 -11.45 -6.85
C TRP A 250 12.79 -10.06 -7.21
N HIS A 251 12.31 -9.32 -6.22
CA HIS A 251 11.94 -7.90 -6.30
C HIS A 251 12.66 -7.14 -5.19
N ASP A 252 13.07 -5.90 -5.44
CA ASP A 252 13.67 -5.04 -4.42
C ASP A 252 12.64 -4.05 -3.87
N PRO A 253 12.03 -4.32 -2.69
CA PRO A 253 10.98 -3.48 -2.13
C PRO A 253 11.54 -2.24 -1.41
N ARG A 254 12.74 -1.79 -1.80
CA ARG A 254 13.38 -0.60 -1.23
C ARG A 254 13.15 0.56 -2.19
N PRO A 255 12.49 1.65 -1.74
CA PRO A 255 12.18 2.75 -2.63
C PRO A 255 13.47 3.45 -3.05
N ALA A 256 13.55 3.86 -4.31
CA ALA A 256 14.66 4.65 -4.79
C ALA A 256 14.65 6.04 -4.12
N ARG A 257 15.82 6.66 -3.98
CA ARG A 257 15.89 8.08 -3.63
C ARG A 257 15.33 8.88 -4.83
N PRO A 258 14.36 9.79 -4.62
CA PRO A 258 13.80 10.54 -5.73
C PRO A 258 14.80 11.56 -6.26
N ASP A 259 14.71 11.84 -7.56
CA ASP A 259 15.49 12.90 -8.20
C ASP A 259 14.74 14.24 -8.10
N LEU A 260 15.08 15.02 -7.07
CA LEU A 260 14.46 16.33 -6.85
C LEU A 260 14.60 17.30 -8.03
N LYS A 261 15.58 17.12 -8.93
CA LYS A 261 15.75 17.98 -10.12
C LYS A 261 14.64 17.76 -11.15
N LYS A 262 14.03 16.57 -11.16
CA LYS A 262 12.87 16.25 -12.00
C LYS A 262 11.55 16.72 -11.36
N ALA A 263 11.58 17.09 -10.09
CA ALA A 263 10.40 17.54 -9.38
C ALA A 263 9.99 18.92 -9.91
N ARG A 264 8.76 19.03 -10.43
CA ARG A 264 8.23 20.28 -11.01
C ARG A 264 8.36 21.46 -10.05
N GLU A 265 8.88 22.58 -10.54
CA GLU A 265 8.90 23.82 -9.78
C GLU A 265 7.50 24.44 -9.76
N ILE A 266 7.01 24.78 -8.57
CA ILE A 266 5.73 25.47 -8.40
C ILE A 266 6.07 26.94 -8.21
N VAL A 267 5.94 27.72 -9.28
CA VAL A 267 6.15 29.17 -9.23
C VAL A 267 4.83 29.87 -8.90
N PRO A 268 4.84 30.90 -8.05
CA PRO A 268 3.67 31.76 -7.87
C PRO A 268 3.23 32.32 -9.23
N LEU A 269 1.92 32.47 -9.43
CA LEU A 269 1.42 33.24 -10.57
C LEU A 269 1.98 34.66 -10.46
N ALA A 270 2.45 35.21 -11.58
CA ALA A 270 2.81 36.61 -11.64
C ALA A 270 1.59 37.43 -11.18
N VAL A 271 1.82 38.35 -10.24
CA VAL A 271 0.78 39.30 -9.83
C VAL A 271 0.45 40.15 -11.06
N PRO A 272 -0.83 40.33 -11.41
CA PRO A 272 -1.22 41.16 -12.55
C PRO A 272 -0.71 42.60 -12.45
#